data_AF-A0A2V1INT0-F1
#
_entry.id   AF-A0A2V1INT0-F1
#
_cell.length_a   1.000
_cell.length_b   1.000
_cell.length_c   1.000
_cell.angle_alpha   90.00
_cell.angle_beta   90.00
_cell.angle_gamma   90.00
#
_symmetry.space_group_name_H-M   'P 1'
#
loop_
_entity.id
_entity.type
_entity.pdbx_description
1 polymer ?
#
loop_
_entity_poly.entity_id
_entity_poly.type
_entity_poly.pdbx_seq_one_letter_code
_entity_poly.pdbx_strand_id
1 'polypeptide(L)'
;MKQNTDERRRKIDEMRERFAPLRDYMAQHRKETLELMRRRHAYYTKLITDAEIKIAEEFYERYSEQFLMYGIELKLSDNKKWCSIHLELEDYGYEDYGVEDGKDDTLAEVSPEVSFKDMFNNVEVNIFTGEEL
;
A
#
# COMPACT_ATOMS: atom_id res chain seq x y z
N MET A 1 0.13 20.97 43.81
CA MET A 1 0.03 20.71 42.35
C MET A 1 0.96 19.60 41.82
N LYS A 2 2.18 19.40 42.34
CA LYS A 2 3.12 18.35 41.86
C LYS A 2 2.63 16.89 41.99
N GLN A 3 1.97 16.51 43.09
CA GLN A 3 1.48 15.14 43.31
C GLN A 3 0.49 14.66 42.23
N ASN A 4 -0.36 15.55 41.70
CA ASN A 4 -1.30 15.23 40.63
C ASN A 4 -0.54 14.99 39.30
N THR A 5 0.59 15.65 39.10
CA THR A 5 1.45 15.47 37.92
C THR A 5 2.22 14.14 37.96
N ASP A 6 2.73 13.75 39.13
CA ASP A 6 3.50 12.50 39.29
C ASP A 6 2.59 11.27 39.19
N GLU A 7 1.38 11.33 39.74
CA GLU A 7 0.39 10.25 39.61
C GLU A 7 -0.09 10.08 38.15
N ARG A 8 -0.27 11.20 37.42
CA ARG A 8 -0.59 11.16 35.98
C ARG A 8 0.54 10.51 35.18
N ARG A 9 1.80 10.83 35.46
CA ARG A 9 2.96 10.21 34.80
C ARG A 9 3.01 8.70 35.08
N ARG A 10 2.83 8.28 36.33
CA ARG A 10 2.81 6.85 36.69
C ARG A 10 1.72 6.09 35.94
N LYS A 11 0.50 6.65 35.84
CA LYS A 11 -0.61 6.04 35.08
C LYS A 11 -0.30 5.95 33.58
N ILE A 12 0.36 6.97 33.01
CA ILE A 12 0.80 6.93 31.61
C ILE A 12 1.84 5.84 31.38
N ASP A 13 2.82 5.70 32.28
CA ASP A 13 3.86 4.66 32.18
C ASP A 13 3.26 3.25 32.35
N GLU A 14 2.37 3.05 33.34
CA GLU A 14 1.62 1.79 33.52
C GLU A 14 0.80 1.43 32.27
N MET A 15 0.12 2.41 31.64
CA MET A 15 -0.60 2.18 30.39
C MET A 15 0.36 1.87 29.23
N ARG A 16 1.49 2.57 29.13
CA ARG A 16 2.50 2.35 28.09
C ARG A 16 3.08 0.94 28.17
N GLU A 17 3.39 0.45 29.36
CA GLU A 17 3.86 -0.92 29.57
C GLU A 17 2.76 -1.94 29.27
N ARG A 18 1.53 -1.69 29.73
CA ARG A 18 0.39 -2.56 29.47
C ARG A 18 0.08 -2.73 27.98
N PHE A 19 0.21 -1.67 27.19
CA PHE A 19 -0.04 -1.70 25.75
C PHE A 19 1.21 -1.95 24.90
N ALA A 20 2.40 -2.13 25.51
CA ALA A 20 3.62 -2.42 24.77
C ALA A 20 3.50 -3.65 23.85
N PRO A 21 2.95 -4.80 24.29
CA PRO A 21 2.81 -5.97 23.42
C PRO A 21 1.93 -5.72 22.19
N LEU A 22 0.83 -4.97 22.37
CA LEU A 22 -0.07 -4.62 21.27
C LEU A 22 0.64 -3.70 20.28
N ARG A 23 1.36 -2.68 20.77
CA ARG A 23 2.13 -1.77 19.92
C ARG A 23 3.21 -2.52 19.13
N ASP A 24 3.92 -3.43 19.77
CA ASP A 24 4.98 -4.19 19.13
C ASP A 24 4.41 -5.17 18.09
N TYR A 25 3.26 -5.79 18.36
CA TYR A 25 2.51 -6.57 17.39
C TYR A 25 2.08 -5.73 16.18
N MET A 26 1.49 -4.56 16.41
CA MET A 26 1.07 -3.64 15.36
C MET A 26 2.23 -3.19 14.47
N ALA A 27 3.38 -2.89 15.07
CA ALA A 27 4.58 -2.51 14.34
C ALA A 27 5.13 -3.66 13.48
N GLN A 28 5.15 -4.88 14.02
CA GLN A 28 5.58 -6.06 13.27
C GLN A 28 4.62 -6.40 12.13
N HIS A 29 3.31 -6.38 12.39
CA HIS A 29 2.29 -6.60 11.36
C HIS A 29 2.44 -5.61 10.21
N ARG A 30 2.55 -4.31 10.52
CA ARG A 30 2.75 -3.28 9.50
C ARG A 30 4.01 -3.51 8.67
N LYS A 31 5.12 -3.94 9.30
CA LYS A 31 6.34 -4.26 8.58
C LYS A 31 6.14 -5.41 7.58
N GLU A 32 5.46 -6.46 8.00
CA GLU A 32 5.16 -7.62 7.14
C GLU A 32 4.22 -7.25 5.99
N THR A 33 3.20 -6.43 6.25
CA THR A 33 2.30 -5.88 5.23
C THR A 33 3.08 -5.07 4.19
N LEU A 34 3.93 -4.13 4.61
CA LEU A 34 4.76 -3.35 3.69
C LEU A 34 5.72 -4.23 2.87
N GLU A 35 6.28 -5.30 3.46
CA GLU A 35 7.12 -6.25 2.73
C GLU A 35 6.34 -7.05 1.68
N LEU A 36 5.07 -7.37 1.91
CA LEU A 36 4.21 -7.97 0.89
C LEU A 36 3.89 -6.98 -0.22
N MET A 37 3.58 -5.72 0.13
CA MET A 37 3.28 -4.68 -0.86
C MET A 37 4.48 -4.41 -1.78
N ARG A 38 5.70 -4.34 -1.22
CA ARG A 38 6.93 -4.23 -2.01
C ARG A 38 7.13 -5.40 -2.98
N ARG A 39 6.76 -6.63 -2.58
CA ARG A 39 6.83 -7.81 -3.45
C ARG A 39 5.83 -7.72 -4.60
N ARG A 40 4.60 -7.26 -4.34
CA ARG A 40 3.58 -7.04 -5.38
C ARG A 40 3.99 -5.91 -6.33
N HIS A 41 4.46 -4.79 -5.80
CA HIS A 41 5.02 -3.68 -6.59
C HIS A 41 6.12 -4.15 -7.54
N ALA A 42 7.09 -4.91 -7.02
CA ALA A 42 8.17 -5.47 -7.84
C ALA A 42 7.65 -6.42 -8.93
N TYR A 43 6.61 -7.21 -8.61
CA TYR A 43 5.96 -8.08 -9.59
C TYR A 43 5.27 -7.28 -10.71
N TYR A 44 4.49 -6.25 -10.39
CA TYR A 44 3.85 -5.39 -11.40
C TYR A 44 4.89 -4.64 -12.25
N THR A 45 5.95 -4.13 -11.62
CA THR A 45 7.09 -3.51 -12.32
C THR A 45 7.75 -4.48 -13.29
N LYS A 46 7.89 -5.75 -12.90
CA LYS A 46 8.40 -6.81 -13.77
C LYS A 46 7.47 -7.05 -14.96
N LEU A 47 6.15 -7.10 -14.77
CA LEU A 47 5.19 -7.24 -15.87
C LEU A 47 5.36 -6.11 -16.90
N ILE A 48 5.48 -4.87 -16.44
CA ILE A 48 5.74 -3.71 -17.30
C ILE A 48 7.06 -3.88 -18.07
N THR A 49 8.13 -4.25 -17.38
CA THR A 49 9.47 -4.38 -17.97
C THR A 49 9.53 -5.50 -19.00
N ASP A 50 9.03 -6.69 -18.65
CA ASP A 50 9.08 -7.88 -19.51
C ASP A 50 8.25 -7.68 -20.80
N ALA A 51 7.19 -6.87 -20.74
CA ALA A 51 6.31 -6.58 -21.87
C ALA A 51 6.59 -5.23 -22.55
N GLU A 52 7.63 -4.50 -22.11
CA GLU A 52 8.02 -3.17 -22.60
C GLU A 52 6.88 -2.14 -22.62
N ILE A 53 6.01 -2.18 -21.61
CA ILE A 53 4.81 -1.33 -21.53
C ILE A 53 5.18 0.11 -21.25
N LYS A 54 4.65 1.04 -22.06
CA LYS A 54 4.94 2.48 -21.95
C LYS A 54 3.84 3.31 -21.33
N ILE A 55 2.58 2.88 -21.45
CA ILE A 55 1.42 3.65 -21.02
C ILE A 55 0.44 2.79 -20.20
N ALA A 56 -0.31 3.44 -19.32
CA ALA A 56 -1.25 2.78 -18.42
C ALA A 56 -2.37 2.04 -19.16
N GLU A 57 -2.84 2.58 -20.28
CA GLU A 57 -3.84 1.92 -21.15
C GLU A 57 -3.35 0.57 -21.66
N GLU A 58 -2.09 0.47 -22.10
CA GLU A 58 -1.51 -0.79 -22.57
C GLU A 58 -1.41 -1.83 -21.45
N PHE A 59 -1.05 -1.40 -20.23
CA PHE A 59 -1.07 -2.28 -19.05
C PHE A 59 -2.46 -2.84 -18.78
N TYR A 60 -3.47 -1.97 -18.81
CA TYR A 60 -4.87 -2.36 -18.61
C TYR A 60 -5.34 -3.35 -19.67
N GLU A 61 -5.15 -3.05 -20.96
CA GLU A 61 -5.60 -3.90 -22.06
C GLU A 61 -4.95 -5.28 -22.03
N ARG A 62 -3.66 -5.34 -21.66
CA ARG A 62 -2.90 -6.59 -21.65
C ARG A 62 -3.23 -7.50 -20.47
N TYR A 63 -3.50 -6.92 -19.29
CA TYR A 63 -3.58 -7.70 -18.05
C TYR A 63 -4.95 -7.73 -17.38
N SER A 64 -5.92 -6.91 -17.80
CA SER A 64 -7.25 -6.83 -17.17
C SER A 64 -7.95 -8.19 -17.03
N GLU A 65 -8.02 -8.98 -18.11
CA GLU A 65 -8.62 -10.32 -18.06
C GLU A 65 -7.86 -11.26 -17.12
N GLN A 66 -6.52 -11.24 -17.17
CA GLN A 66 -5.68 -12.09 -16.32
C GLN A 66 -5.84 -11.75 -14.84
N PHE A 67 -5.82 -10.46 -14.50
CA PHE A 67 -5.95 -9.99 -13.12
C PHE A 67 -7.35 -10.30 -12.57
N LEU A 68 -8.38 -10.13 -13.39
CA LEU A 68 -9.75 -10.47 -13.02
C LEU A 68 -9.90 -11.95 -12.68
N MET A 69 -9.22 -12.86 -13.39
CA MET A 69 -9.23 -14.29 -13.06
C MET A 69 -8.66 -14.59 -11.66
N TYR A 70 -7.83 -13.71 -11.11
CA TYR A 70 -7.29 -13.81 -9.75
C TYR A 70 -8.04 -12.97 -8.73
N GLY A 71 -9.19 -12.39 -9.10
CA GLY A 71 -9.96 -11.51 -8.22
C GLY A 71 -9.33 -10.14 -8.01
N ILE A 72 -8.41 -9.73 -8.89
CA ILE A 72 -7.78 -8.41 -8.85
C ILE A 72 -8.46 -7.53 -9.91
N GLU A 73 -8.97 -6.38 -9.49
CA GLU A 73 -9.65 -5.46 -10.40
C GLU A 73 -8.67 -4.42 -10.93
N LEU A 74 -8.55 -4.32 -12.25
CA LEU A 74 -7.88 -3.18 -12.89
C LEU A 74 -8.92 -2.13 -13.29
N LYS A 75 -8.64 -0.86 -13.04
CA LYS A 75 -9.48 0.26 -13.52
C LYS A 75 -8.63 1.29 -14.24
N LEU A 76 -8.90 1.47 -15.53
CA LEU A 76 -8.32 2.57 -16.30
C LEU A 76 -9.07 3.87 -16.01
N SER A 77 -8.35 4.97 -15.81
CA SER A 77 -8.92 6.29 -15.63
C SER A 77 -9.60 6.80 -16.92
N ASP A 78 -10.57 7.70 -16.79
CA ASP A 78 -11.27 8.30 -17.94
C ASP A 78 -10.32 9.00 -18.93
N ASN A 79 -9.22 9.56 -18.43
CA ASN A 79 -8.19 10.22 -19.24
C ASN A 79 -7.11 9.26 -19.76
N LYS A 80 -7.21 7.96 -19.43
CA LYS A 80 -6.32 6.86 -19.85
C LYS A 80 -4.85 6.97 -19.42
N LYS A 81 -4.53 7.91 -18.53
CA LYS A 81 -3.15 8.16 -18.05
C LYS A 81 -2.79 7.39 -16.77
N TRP A 82 -3.76 6.70 -16.18
CA TRP A 82 -3.59 5.97 -14.93
C TRP A 82 -4.41 4.69 -14.96
N CYS A 83 -3.82 3.59 -14.49
CA CYS A 83 -4.52 2.34 -14.23
C CYS A 83 -4.37 2.01 -12.75
N SER A 84 -5.48 1.82 -12.02
CA SER A 84 -5.43 1.29 -10.67
C SER A 84 -5.39 -0.24 -10.68
N ILE A 85 -4.72 -0.82 -9.70
CA ILE A 85 -4.69 -2.25 -9.41
C ILE A 85 -5.27 -2.45 -8.03
N HIS A 86 -6.52 -2.91 -7.96
CA HIS A 86 -7.26 -3.05 -6.71
C HIS A 86 -7.35 -4.52 -6.28
N LEU A 87 -6.87 -4.81 -5.07
CA LEU A 87 -6.92 -6.12 -4.45
C LEU A 87 -7.81 -6.05 -3.21
N GLU A 88 -8.90 -6.81 -3.19
CA GLU A 88 -9.62 -7.08 -1.95
C GLU A 88 -8.90 -8.19 -1.16
N LEU A 89 -8.71 -7.96 0.13
CA LEU A 89 -8.12 -8.90 1.07
C LEU A 89 -9.16 -9.31 2.12
N GLU A 90 -8.88 -10.37 2.86
CA GLU A 90 -9.73 -10.81 3.97
C GLU A 90 -9.94 -9.69 5.02
N ASP A 91 -11.00 -9.81 5.81
CA ASP A 91 -11.36 -8.85 6.88
C ASP A 91 -11.56 -7.40 6.41
N TYR A 92 -12.16 -7.25 5.23
CA TYR A 92 -12.38 -5.96 4.56
C TYR A 92 -11.05 -5.21 4.35
N GLY A 93 -9.93 -5.92 4.21
CA GLY A 93 -8.65 -5.38 3.82
C GLY A 93 -8.65 -5.04 2.33
N TYR A 94 -7.81 -4.10 1.94
CA TYR A 94 -7.56 -3.83 0.53
C TYR A 94 -6.17 -3.27 0.32
N GLU A 95 -5.71 -3.33 -0.91
CA GLU A 95 -4.55 -2.59 -1.42
C GLU A 95 -4.90 -2.02 -2.80
N ASP A 96 -4.48 -0.79 -3.05
CA ASP A 96 -4.71 -0.07 -4.29
C ASP A 96 -3.38 0.53 -4.79
N TYR A 97 -2.93 0.03 -5.94
CA TYR A 97 -1.68 0.47 -6.58
C TYR A 97 -1.99 1.27 -7.85
N GLY A 98 -1.04 2.13 -8.20
CA GLY A 98 -1.07 2.88 -9.43
C GLY A 98 -0.11 2.43 -10.50
N VAL A 99 -0.53 2.49 -11.76
CA VAL A 99 0.36 2.49 -12.92
C VAL A 99 0.18 3.80 -13.68
N GLU A 100 1.27 4.55 -13.87
CA GLU A 100 1.34 5.79 -14.63
C GLU A 100 2.07 5.60 -15.96
N ASP A 101 1.73 6.45 -16.93
CA ASP A 101 2.48 6.56 -18.17
C ASP A 101 3.95 6.89 -17.93
N GLY A 102 4.83 6.31 -18.74
CA GLY A 102 6.23 6.69 -18.79
C GLY A 102 6.40 8.13 -19.29
N LYS A 103 7.34 8.85 -18.69
CA LYS A 103 7.72 10.20 -19.11
C LYS A 103 8.77 10.09 -20.22
N ASP A 104 8.73 10.98 -21.21
CA ASP A 104 9.76 11.06 -22.27
C ASP A 104 10.03 9.72 -23.00
N ASP A 105 8.97 8.98 -23.34
CA ASP A 105 9.03 7.69 -24.06
C ASP A 105 9.68 6.53 -23.26
N THR A 106 9.78 6.66 -21.94
CA THR A 106 10.19 5.56 -21.04
C THR A 106 9.07 4.55 -20.81
N LEU A 107 9.39 3.47 -20.09
CA LEU A 107 8.39 2.53 -19.58
C LEU A 107 7.44 3.21 -18.60
N ALA A 108 6.23 2.66 -18.50
CA ALA A 108 5.28 2.97 -17.45
C ALA A 108 5.88 2.69 -16.06
N GLU A 109 5.36 3.36 -15.03
CA GLU A 109 5.84 3.19 -13.66
C GLU A 109 4.72 2.75 -12.71
N VAL A 110 5.03 1.81 -11.82
CA VAL A 110 4.14 1.48 -10.70
C VAL A 110 4.42 2.47 -9.58
N SER A 111 3.41 3.19 -9.12
CA SER A 111 3.57 4.17 -8.05
C SER A 111 4.09 3.50 -6.77
N PRO A 112 5.09 4.09 -6.08
CA PRO A 112 5.49 3.64 -4.76
C PRO A 112 4.44 3.96 -3.68
N GLU A 113 3.46 4.80 -4.01
CA GLU A 113 2.37 5.22 -3.13
C GLU A 113 1.22 4.22 -3.27
N VAL A 114 0.84 3.63 -2.14
CA VAL A 114 -0.17 2.57 -2.10
C VAL A 114 -1.17 2.89 -1.01
N SER A 115 -2.44 2.94 -1.40
CA SER A 115 -3.56 3.04 -0.47
C SER A 115 -3.91 1.65 0.04
N PHE A 116 -3.99 1.45 1.35
CA PHE A 116 -4.33 0.16 1.93
C PHE A 116 -5.00 0.32 3.30
N LYS A 117 -5.59 -0.78 3.77
CA LYS A 117 -6.12 -0.84 5.13
C LYS A 117 -5.06 -1.34 6.11
N ASP A 118 -4.52 -0.44 6.93
CA ASP A 118 -3.64 -0.79 8.05
C ASP A 118 -4.47 -1.11 9.31
N MET A 119 -4.83 -2.38 9.46
CA MET A 119 -5.67 -2.95 10.51
C MET A 119 -7.03 -2.26 10.67
N PHE A 120 -7.05 -1.07 11.27
CA PHE A 120 -8.24 -0.29 11.58
C PHE A 120 -8.38 0.99 10.77
N ASN A 121 -7.31 1.44 10.09
CA ASN A 121 -7.28 2.71 9.38
C ASN A 121 -7.06 2.49 7.89
N ASN A 122 -7.67 3.34 7.08
CA ASN A 122 -7.30 3.49 5.68
C ASN A 122 -6.12 4.46 5.64
N VAL A 123 -5.02 4.06 5.02
CA VAL A 123 -3.80 4.85 4.95
C VAL A 123 -3.27 4.83 3.52
N GLU A 124 -2.60 5.90 3.14
CA GLU A 124 -1.79 5.96 1.94
C GLU A 124 -0.34 6.12 2.36
N VAL A 125 0.54 5.29 1.81
CA VAL A 125 1.93 5.23 2.24
C VAL A 125 2.86 5.09 1.05
N ASN A 126 4.02 5.73 1.11
CA ASN A 126 5.13 5.34 0.27
C ASN A 126 5.73 4.03 0.82
N ILE A 127 5.58 2.92 0.10
CA ILE A 127 5.97 1.60 0.62
C ILE A 127 7.49 1.45 0.81
N PHE A 128 8.32 2.29 0.19
CA PHE A 128 9.78 2.23 0.32
C PHE A 128 10.30 3.07 1.50
N THR A 129 9.73 4.25 1.74
CA THR A 129 10.13 5.11 2.88
C THR A 129 9.35 4.80 4.16
N GLY A 130 8.12 4.29 4.02
CA GLY A 130 7.18 4.08 5.12
C GLY A 130 6.47 5.36 5.58
N GLU A 131 6.65 6.47 4.87
CA GLU A 131 6.00 7.76 5.16
C GLU A 131 4.55 7.75 4.68
N GLU A 132 3.63 8.17 5.55
CA GLU A 132 2.20 8.34 5.24
C GLU A 132 1.97 9.71 4.55
N LEU A 133 1.00 9.76 3.63
CA LEU A 133 0.65 10.93 2.82
C LEU A 133 -0.58 11.69 3.34
#